data_AF-A0A4R2JUG9-F1
#
_entry.id   AF-A0A4R2JUG9-F1
#
_cell.length_a   1.000
_cell.length_b   1.000
_cell.length_c   1.000
_cell.angle_alpha   90.00
_cell.angle_beta   90.00
_cell.angle_gamma   90.00
#
_symmetry.space_group_name_H-M   'P 1'
#
loop_
_entity.id
_entity.type
_entity.pdbx_description
1 polymer ?
#
loop_
_entity_poly.entity_id
_entity_poly.type
_entity_poly.pdbx_seq_one_letter_code
_entity_poly.pdbx_strand_id
1 'polypeptide(L)'
;MFLKSIIRWQYGDDSARLINESELIEEITYKVDGTVRREITDEKAHERTVTDYRDVNLDINWEPVPEFGDWGSITRFDRDKPARQA
;
A
#
# COMPACT_ATOMS: atom_id res chain seq x y z
N MET A 1 -8.60 -7.92 11.14
CA MET A 1 -7.90 -7.88 9.86
C MET A 1 -6.67 -7.00 10.00
N PHE A 2 -5.55 -7.33 9.34
CA PHE A 2 -4.29 -6.58 9.45
C PHE A 2 -3.80 -6.16 8.06
N LEU A 3 -3.46 -4.88 7.90
CA LEU A 3 -2.84 -4.36 6.69
C LEU A 3 -1.38 -4.85 6.61
N LYS A 4 -1.18 -5.90 5.83
CA LYS A 4 0.13 -6.58 5.69
C LYS A 4 1.08 -5.86 4.75
N SER A 5 0.59 -5.25 3.68
CA SER A 5 1.45 -4.52 2.75
C SER A 5 0.71 -3.43 1.99
N ILE A 6 1.49 -2.45 1.53
CA ILE A 6 1.09 -1.43 0.57
C ILE A 6 2.09 -1.51 -0.57
N ILE A 7 1.60 -1.52 -1.81
CA ILE A 7 2.44 -1.33 -3.00
C ILE A 7 1.98 -0.06 -3.68
N ARG A 8 2.93 0.83 -3.98
CA ARG A 8 2.71 2.06 -4.72
C ARG A 8 3.49 1.99 -6.02
N TRP A 9 2.82 2.36 -7.09
CA TRP A 9 3.41 2.50 -8.42
C TRP A 9 3.39 3.97 -8.79
N GLN A 10 4.54 4.47 -9.19
CA GLN A 10 4.67 5.81 -9.74
C GLN A 10 4.96 5.69 -11.23
N TYR A 11 4.15 6.38 -12.03
CA TYR A 11 4.30 6.48 -13.47
C TYR A 11 4.80 7.90 -13.79
N GLY A 12 5.73 8.03 -14.71
CA GLY A 12 6.27 9.35 -15.11
C GLY A 12 5.44 10.07 -16.17
N ASP A 13 4.42 9.41 -16.71
CA ASP A 13 3.49 9.94 -17.70
C ASP A 13 2.07 9.47 -17.39
N ASP A 14 1.10 10.38 -17.56
CA ASP A 14 -0.34 10.13 -17.43
C ASP A 14 -0.88 9.20 -18.54
N SER A 15 -0.10 8.99 -19.60
CA SER A 15 -0.44 8.05 -20.67
C SER A 15 -0.25 6.58 -20.28
N ALA A 16 0.50 6.28 -19.22
CA ALA A 16 0.79 4.93 -18.76
C ALA A 16 -0.50 4.17 -18.37
N ARG A 17 -0.59 2.91 -18.80
CA ARG A 17 -1.78 2.04 -18.61
C ARG A 17 -1.45 0.72 -17.94
N LEU A 18 -0.19 0.29 -17.94
CA LEU A 18 0.22 -1.02 -17.49
C LEU A 18 1.20 -0.92 -16.32
N ILE A 19 1.16 -1.92 -15.42
CA ILE A 19 2.01 -1.96 -14.22
C ILE A 19 3.50 -1.99 -14.58
N ASN A 20 3.88 -2.63 -15.68
CA ASN A 20 5.27 -2.69 -16.13
C ASN A 20 5.78 -1.38 -16.75
N GLU A 21 4.94 -0.35 -16.88
CA GLU A 21 5.32 0.99 -17.31
C GLU A 21 5.63 1.90 -16.10
N SER A 22 5.56 1.37 -14.86
CA SER A 22 5.92 2.13 -13.66
C SER A 22 7.42 2.42 -13.64
N GLU A 23 7.78 3.64 -13.27
CA GLU A 23 9.18 4.05 -13.16
C GLU A 23 9.73 3.78 -11.76
N LEU A 24 8.85 3.81 -10.76
CA LEU A 24 9.20 3.54 -9.37
C LEU A 24 8.13 2.67 -8.72
N ILE A 25 8.60 1.60 -8.09
CA ILE A 25 7.77 0.66 -7.33
C ILE A 25 8.21 0.74 -5.87
N GLU A 26 7.31 1.16 -4.98
CA GLU A 26 7.53 1.15 -3.55
C GLU A 26 6.65 0.09 -2.90
N GLU A 27 7.25 -0.92 -2.28
CA GLU A 27 6.56 -1.90 -1.45
C GLU A 27 6.89 -1.67 0.02
N ILE A 28 5.86 -1.56 0.85
CA ILE A 28 5.99 -1.51 2.31
C ILE A 28 5.30 -2.75 2.87
N THR A 29 6.06 -3.63 3.50
CA THR A 29 5.55 -4.83 4.16
C THR A 29 5.63 -4.66 5.68
N TYR A 30 4.51 -4.91 6.35
CA TYR A 30 4.33 -4.84 7.79
C TYR A 30 4.23 -6.25 8.40
N LYS A 31 4.85 -6.46 9.55
CA LYS A 31 4.67 -7.64 10.39
C LYS A 31 4.08 -7.23 11.73
N VAL A 32 3.26 -8.10 12.30
CA VAL A 32 2.60 -7.87 13.60
C VAL A 32 3.57 -7.72 14.78
N ASP A 33 4.85 -8.06 14.60
CA ASP A 33 5.91 -7.90 15.58
C ASP A 33 6.54 -6.48 15.59
N GLY A 34 6.01 -5.54 14.80
CA GLY A 34 6.55 -4.18 14.68
C GLY A 34 7.69 -4.04 13.67
N THR A 35 8.04 -5.10 12.94
CA THR A 35 9.00 -5.03 11.83
C THR A 35 8.32 -4.48 10.57
N VAL A 36 8.97 -3.52 9.91
CA VAL A 36 8.54 -2.96 8.63
C VAL A 36 9.68 -3.02 7.63
N ARG A 37 9.42 -3.59 6.45
CA ARG A 37 10.35 -3.54 5.32
C ARG A 37 9.83 -2.57 4.28
N ARG A 38 10.63 -1.59 3.90
CA ARG A 38 10.39 -0.71 2.76
C ARG A 38 11.36 -1.07 1.65
N GLU A 39 10.83 -1.36 0.49
CA GLU A 39 11.58 -1.66 -0.72
C GLU A 39 11.20 -0.65 -1.79
N ILE A 40 12.20 -0.02 -2.41
CA ILE A 40 12.02 0.90 -3.53
C ILE A 40 12.84 0.36 -4.70
N THR A 41 12.17 0.09 -5.81
CA THR A 41 12.79 -0.24 -7.09
C THR A 41 12.61 0.92 -8.03
N ASP A 42 13.72 1.51 -8.48
CA ASP A 42 13.76 2.55 -9.50
C ASP A 42 14.17 1.90 -10.82
N GLU A 43 13.24 1.80 -11.76
CA GLU A 43 13.44 1.15 -13.05
C GLU A 43 14.28 2.03 -14.01
N LYS A 44 14.31 3.36 -13.78
CA LYS A 44 15.12 4.29 -14.59
C LYS A 44 16.59 4.24 -14.19
N ALA A 45 16.86 4.24 -12.88
CA ALA A 45 18.21 4.14 -12.34
C ALA A 45 18.72 2.70 -12.31
N HIS A 46 17.85 1.70 -12.48
CA HIS A 46 18.12 0.28 -12.26
C HIS A 46 18.64 0.01 -10.84
N GLU A 47 18.09 0.72 -9.86
CA GLU A 47 18.50 0.64 -8.46
C GLU A 47 17.39 0.03 -7.60
N ARG A 48 17.83 -0.71 -6.58
CA ARG A 48 16.93 -1.28 -5.57
C ARG A 48 17.44 -0.93 -4.19
N THR A 49 16.61 -0.22 -3.43
CA THR A 49 16.90 0.17 -2.05
C THR A 49 15.97 -0.58 -1.11
N VAL A 50 16.55 -1.25 -0.10
CA VAL A 50 15.79 -1.92 0.95
C VAL A 50 16.12 -1.28 2.29
N THR A 51 15.10 -0.94 3.06
CA THR A 51 15.24 -0.40 4.42
C THR A 51 14.35 -1.18 5.38
N ASP A 52 14.95 -1.73 6.42
CA ASP A 52 14.23 -2.44 7.48
C ASP A 52 14.12 -1.55 8.72
N TYR A 53 12.91 -1.36 9.21
CA TYR A 53 12.56 -0.69 10.46
C TYR A 53 12.11 -1.72 11.49
N ARG A 54 12.38 -1.44 12.76
CA ARG A 54 11.97 -2.26 13.91
C ARG A 54 11.23 -1.40 14.92
N ASP A 55 10.48 -2.05 15.79
CA ASP A 55 9.76 -1.41 16.89
C ASP A 55 8.78 -0.31 16.42
N VAL A 56 8.20 -0.48 15.22
CA VAL A 56 7.20 0.44 14.67
C VAL A 56 5.86 0.17 15.33
N ASN A 57 5.18 1.23 15.79
CA ASN A 57 3.79 1.12 16.24
C ASN A 57 2.88 0.89 15.01
N LEU A 58 2.20 -0.26 14.98
CA LEU A 58 1.33 -0.69 13.88
C LEU A 58 -0.14 -0.86 14.31
N ASP A 59 -0.54 -0.23 15.42
CA ASP A 59 -1.93 -0.32 15.90
C ASP A 59 -2.94 0.16 14.84
N ILE A 60 -2.56 1.16 14.04
CA ILE A 60 -3.38 1.70 12.95
C ILE A 60 -3.60 0.73 11.77
N ASN A 61 -2.80 -0.34 11.66
CA ASN A 61 -2.93 -1.33 10.60
C ASN A 61 -4.01 -2.38 10.93
N TRP A 62 -4.58 -2.35 12.14
CA TRP A 62 -5.62 -3.26 12.56
C TRP A 62 -7.00 -2.69 12.28
N GLU A 63 -7.84 -3.56 11.71
CA GLU A 63 -9.27 -3.33 11.57
C GLU A 63 -10.03 -4.48 12.22
N PRO A 64 -11.21 -4.22 12.82
CA PRO A 64 -12.07 -5.31 13.29
C PRO A 64 -12.44 -6.22 12.12
N VAL A 65 -12.53 -7.53 12.38
CA VAL A 65 -13.12 -8.45 11.40
C VAL A 65 -14.63 -8.25 11.44
N PRO A 66 -15.29 -7.99 10.30
CA PRO A 66 -16.74 -7.79 10.29
C PRO A 66 -17.48 -9.06 10.68
N GLU A 67 -18.62 -8.88 11.34
CA GLU A 67 -19.57 -9.98 11.54
C GLU A 67 -20.17 -10.41 10.18
N PHE A 68 -20.59 -11.66 10.10
CA PHE A 68 -21.19 -12.18 8.88
C PHE A 68 -22.49 -11.41 8.56
N GLY A 69 -22.54 -10.77 7.39
CA GLY A 69 -23.66 -9.94 6.96
C GLY A 69 -23.43 -8.43 7.10
N ASP A 70 -22.44 -7.98 7.88
CA ASP A 70 -22.07 -6.56 8.01
C ASP A 70 -20.95 -6.17 7.02
N TRP A 71 -21.25 -6.32 5.73
CA TRP A 71 -20.31 -5.99 4.66
C TRP A 71 -20.18 -4.49 4.38
N GLY A 72 -21.02 -3.64 5.00
CA GLY A 72 -20.90 -2.18 4.85
C GLY A 72 -19.62 -1.62 5.47
N SER A 73 -19.10 -2.30 6.50
CA SER A 73 -17.86 -1.93 7.19
C SER A 73 -16.58 -2.04 6.33
N ILE A 74 -16.61 -2.88 5.29
CA ILE A 74 -15.49 -3.08 4.34
C ILE A 74 -15.58 -2.17 3.10
N THR A 75 -16.74 -1.55 2.83
CA THR A 75 -16.93 -0.63 1.70
C THR A 75 -16.62 0.81 2.11
N ARG A 76 -15.34 1.12 2.38
CA ARG A 76 -14.91 2.50 2.73
C ARG A 76 -14.89 3.47 1.55
N PHE A 77 -14.78 2.95 0.34
CA PHE A 77 -14.78 3.73 -0.89
C PHE A 77 -15.98 3.33 -1.74
N ASP A 78 -16.93 4.25 -1.85
CA ASP A 78 -18.06 4.15 -2.75
C ASP A 78 -17.58 4.44 -4.17
N ARG A 79 -17.65 3.44 -5.06
CA ARG A 79 -17.17 3.56 -6.45
C ARG A 79 -18.00 4.55 -7.27
N ASP A 80 -19.21 4.87 -6.83
CA ASP A 80 -20.11 5.81 -7.50
C ASP A 80 -19.93 7.25 -7.01
N LYS A 81 -19.05 7.46 -6.01
CA LYS A 81 -18.73 8.79 -5.51
C LYS A 81 -17.33 9.21 -5.96
N PRO A 82 -17.15 10.46 -6.40
CA PRO A 82 -15.82 10.96 -6.74
C PRO A 82 -14.91 10.86 -5.51
N ALA A 83 -13.67 10.45 -5.71
CA ALA A 83 -12.66 10.44 -4.66
C ALA A 83 -12.59 11.85 -4.03
N ARG A 84 -12.67 11.94 -2.69
CA ARG A 84 -12.50 13.22 -2.00
C ARG A 84 -11.12 13.77 -2.35
N GLN A 85 -11.09 14.90 -3.04
CA GLN A 85 -9.87 15.70 -3.20
C GLN A 85 -9.48 16.21 -1.81
N ALA A 86 -8.23 15.95 -1.42
CA ALA A 86 -7.60 16.47 -0.21
C ALA A 86 -6.95 17.83 -0.48
#